data_AF-A0A1P8XKC4-F1
#
_entry.id   AF-A0A1P8XKC4-F1
#
_cell.length_a   1.000
_cell.length_b   1.000
_cell.length_c   1.000
_cell.angle_alpha   90.00
_cell.angle_beta   90.00
_cell.angle_gamma   90.00
#
_symmetry.space_group_name_H-M   'P 1'
#
loop_
_entity.id
_entity.type
_entity.pdbx_description
1 polymer ?
#
loop_
_entity_poly.entity_id
_entity_poly.type
_entity_poly.pdbx_seq_one_letter_code
_entity_poly.pdbx_strand_id
1 'polypeptide(L)'
;MPRTDENGRQLKALLDYLLDGDVEAKNIYDALGVSSSTYYRRLKESDYPNAEELRLVADRFDLNYPDLQVRFGLMTRQEVWNYIESSPLMVQTIPDTTTSTVVAPTSTGIRHRLPRLSELSPRHDAPPL
;
A
#
# COMPACT_ATOMS: atom_id res chain seq x y z
N MET A 1 2.93 28.30 7.14
CA MET A 1 2.54 27.43 8.27
C MET A 1 2.26 26.06 7.68
N PRO A 2 2.81 24.97 8.24
CA PRO A 2 2.47 23.61 7.81
C PRO A 2 0.98 23.36 8.00
N ARG A 3 0.42 22.42 7.24
CA ARG A 3 -0.97 22.03 7.31
C ARG A 3 -1.23 21.26 8.61
N THR A 4 -2.31 21.61 9.29
CA THR A 4 -2.71 21.03 10.57
C THR A 4 -4.07 20.36 10.46
N ASP A 5 -4.34 19.40 11.33
CA ASP A 5 -5.66 18.79 11.52
C ASP A 5 -6.70 19.82 11.98
N GLU A 6 -7.98 19.44 11.99
CA GLU A 6 -9.12 20.21 12.52
C GLU A 6 -8.88 20.76 13.93
N ASN A 7 -8.08 20.05 14.73
CA ASN A 7 -7.71 20.42 16.11
C ASN A 7 -6.41 21.25 16.20
N GLY A 8 -5.86 21.71 15.08
CA GLY A 8 -4.57 22.42 15.03
C GLY A 8 -3.35 21.52 15.26
N ARG A 9 -3.50 20.20 15.20
CA ARG A 9 -2.42 19.23 15.45
C ARG A 9 -1.60 18.98 14.18
N GLN A 10 -0.29 18.86 14.33
CA GLN A 10 0.58 18.38 13.26
C GLN A 10 0.46 16.85 13.10
N LEU A 11 0.94 16.32 11.96
CA LEU A 11 0.88 14.89 11.66
C LEU A 11 1.41 13.99 12.78
N LYS A 12 2.57 14.29 13.36
CA LYS A 12 3.09 13.46 14.46
C LYS A 12 2.12 13.42 15.65
N ALA A 13 1.64 14.58 16.10
CA ALA A 13 0.71 14.66 17.24
C ALA A 13 -0.64 13.99 16.94
N LEU A 14 -1.04 13.96 15.66
CA LEU A 14 -2.20 13.22 15.20
C LEU A 14 -1.99 11.72 15.33
N LEU A 15 -0.86 11.23 14.81
CA LEU A 15 -0.50 9.83 14.84
C LEU A 15 -0.30 9.36 16.28
N ASP A 16 0.39 10.14 17.12
CA ASP A 16 0.50 9.88 18.56
C ASP A 16 -0.87 9.71 19.19
N TYR A 17 -1.86 10.54 18.83
CA TYR A 17 -3.22 10.42 19.36
C TYR A 17 -3.98 9.19 18.84
N LEU A 18 -3.82 8.86 17.55
CA LEU A 18 -4.50 7.71 16.93
C LEU A 18 -3.91 6.36 17.34
N LEU A 19 -2.63 6.35 17.73
CA LEU A 19 -1.84 5.15 18.02
C LEU A 19 -1.40 5.12 19.50
N ASP A 20 -2.19 5.72 20.39
CA ASP A 20 -2.02 5.69 21.85
C ASP A 20 -0.61 6.12 22.38
N GLY A 21 0.09 6.99 21.64
CA GLY A 21 1.33 7.65 22.07
C GLY A 21 2.63 6.99 21.62
N ASP A 22 2.58 5.87 20.88
CA ASP A 22 3.76 5.07 20.54
C ASP A 22 4.43 5.43 19.20
N VAL A 23 4.23 6.66 18.68
CA VAL A 23 4.75 7.05 17.36
C VAL A 23 6.05 7.86 17.47
N GLU A 24 7.16 7.15 17.26
CA GLU A 24 8.45 7.80 17.06
C GLU A 24 8.52 8.54 15.73
N ALA A 25 9.22 9.69 15.70
CA ALA A 25 9.52 10.40 14.46
C ALA A 25 10.24 9.51 13.43
N LYS A 26 11.01 8.53 13.92
CA LYS A 26 11.64 7.49 13.11
C LYS A 26 10.65 6.68 12.30
N ASN A 27 9.56 6.24 12.91
CA ASN A 27 8.54 5.47 12.22
C ASN A 27 7.91 6.29 11.08
N ILE A 28 7.79 7.61 11.26
CA ILE A 28 7.23 8.52 10.26
C ILE A 28 8.20 8.68 9.07
N TYR A 29 9.46 9.08 9.28
CA TYR A 29 10.36 9.27 8.15
C TYR A 29 10.74 7.94 7.46
N ASP A 30 10.72 6.82 8.20
CA ASP A 30 10.85 5.47 7.62
C ASP A 30 9.62 5.11 6.76
N ALA A 31 8.40 5.52 7.17
CA ALA A 31 7.18 5.36 6.36
C ALA A 31 7.27 6.17 5.05
N LEU A 32 7.76 7.40 5.14
CA LEU A 32 7.91 8.31 4.01
C LEU A 32 9.07 7.92 3.08
N GLY A 33 9.96 7.01 3.50
CA GLY A 33 11.14 6.62 2.72
C GLY A 33 12.17 7.74 2.56
N VAL A 34 12.21 8.69 3.51
CA VAL A 34 13.12 9.85 3.46
C VAL A 34 14.10 9.83 4.63
N SER A 35 15.24 10.52 4.46
CA SER A 35 16.16 10.73 5.57
C SER A 35 15.55 11.61 6.66
N SER A 36 16.04 11.44 7.89
CA SER A 36 15.72 12.32 9.03
C SER A 36 15.93 13.81 8.71
N SER A 37 17.02 14.16 8.01
CA SER A 37 17.29 15.54 7.59
C SER A 37 16.22 16.11 6.66
N THR A 38 15.76 15.31 5.70
CA THR A 38 14.69 15.69 4.76
C THR A 38 13.37 15.85 5.50
N TYR A 39 13.05 14.93 6.41
CA TYR A 39 11.84 14.98 7.23
C TYR A 39 11.74 16.27 8.05
N TYR A 40 12.78 16.63 8.81
CA TYR A 40 12.75 17.85 9.62
C TYR A 40 12.75 19.14 8.79
N ARG A 41 13.24 19.10 7.54
CA ARG A 41 13.09 20.21 6.59
C ARG A 41 11.64 20.34 6.15
N ARG A 42 11.04 19.22 5.69
CA ARG A 42 9.66 19.12 5.24
C ARG A 42 8.64 19.55 6.30
N LEU A 43 8.89 19.23 7.56
CA LEU A 43 8.02 19.60 8.68
C LEU A 43 7.78 21.12 8.80
N LYS A 44 8.67 21.96 8.24
CA LYS A 44 8.55 23.42 8.24
C LYS A 44 7.90 23.98 6.97
N GLU A 45 7.74 23.15 5.93
CA GLU A 45 7.15 23.54 4.65
C GLU A 45 5.63 23.67 4.80
N SER A 46 5.02 24.56 4.02
CA SER A 46 3.59 24.85 4.11
C SER A 46 2.70 23.80 3.47
N ASP A 47 3.24 23.01 2.55
CA ASP A 47 2.55 21.94 1.84
C ASP A 47 2.51 20.63 2.64
N TYR A 48 3.31 20.52 3.71
CA TYR A 48 3.37 19.34 4.56
C TYR A 48 2.21 19.29 5.57
N PRO A 49 1.55 18.13 5.76
CA PRO A 49 1.66 16.92 4.95
C PRO A 49 0.85 17.01 3.64
N ASN A 50 1.37 16.43 2.56
CA ASN A 50 0.67 16.30 1.28
C ASN A 50 -0.06 14.94 1.14
N ALA A 51 -0.84 14.78 0.07
CA ALA A 51 -1.66 13.59 -0.15
C ALA A 51 -0.86 12.29 -0.32
N GLU A 52 0.33 12.32 -0.93
CA GLU A 52 1.17 11.12 -1.05
C GLU A 52 1.84 10.78 0.28
N GLU A 53 2.29 11.78 1.03
CA GLU A 53 2.86 11.58 2.37
C GLU A 53 1.84 10.96 3.32
N LEU A 54 0.58 11.43 3.27
CA LEU A 54 -0.50 10.81 4.02
C LEU A 54 -0.81 9.39 3.56
N ARG A 55 -0.69 9.08 2.26
CA ARG A 55 -0.90 7.72 1.73
C ARG A 55 0.16 6.77 2.27
N LEU A 56 1.43 7.15 2.21
CA LEU A 56 2.53 6.33 2.71
C LEU A 56 2.45 6.09 4.22
N VAL A 57 2.05 7.12 4.97
CA VAL A 57 1.83 7.02 6.42
C VAL A 57 0.62 6.13 6.70
N ALA A 58 -0.50 6.31 5.98
CA ALA A 58 -1.67 5.46 6.12
C ALA A 58 -1.34 3.99 5.88
N ASP A 59 -0.64 3.68 4.78
CA ASP A 59 -0.20 2.34 4.41
C ASP A 59 0.73 1.73 5.49
N ARG A 60 1.59 2.54 6.13
CA ARG A 60 2.54 2.04 7.14
C ARG A 60 1.92 1.78 8.51
N PHE A 61 0.94 2.60 8.91
CA PHE A 61 0.31 2.53 10.23
C PHE A 61 -1.07 1.84 10.20
N ASP A 62 -1.47 1.28 9.06
CA ASP A 62 -2.79 0.67 8.84
C ASP A 62 -3.95 1.62 9.16
N LEU A 63 -3.81 2.88 8.75
CA LEU A 63 -4.80 3.93 8.97
C LEU A 63 -5.65 4.16 7.72
N ASN A 64 -6.86 4.68 7.91
CA ASN A 64 -7.75 5.01 6.81
C ASN A 64 -7.26 6.27 6.07
N TYR A 65 -6.75 6.09 4.84
CA TYR A 65 -6.23 7.17 4.02
C TYR A 65 -7.24 8.31 3.75
N PRO A 66 -8.47 8.03 3.25
CA PRO A 66 -9.52 9.04 3.12
C PRO A 66 -9.79 9.84 4.40
N ASP A 67 -9.74 9.19 5.58
CA ASP A 67 -9.96 9.89 6.84
C ASP A 67 -8.84 10.90 7.12
N LEU A 68 -7.58 10.52 6.92
CA LEU A 68 -6.45 11.44 7.05
C LEU A 68 -6.55 12.62 6.08
N GLN A 69 -6.97 12.39 4.83
CA GLN A 69 -7.17 13.46 3.86
C GLN A 69 -8.24 14.46 4.32
N VAL A 70 -9.33 13.98 4.91
CA VAL A 70 -10.40 14.84 5.45
C VAL A 70 -9.90 15.67 6.62
N ARG A 71 -9.20 15.03 7.56
CA ARG A 71 -8.65 15.67 8.76
C ARG A 71 -7.66 16.78 8.46
N PHE A 72 -6.78 16.57 7.48
CA PHE A 72 -5.84 17.60 7.02
C PHE A 72 -6.45 18.60 6.01
N GLY A 73 -7.75 18.51 5.71
CA GLY A 73 -8.42 19.41 4.78
C GLY A 73 -7.88 19.32 3.34
N LEU A 74 -7.34 18.16 2.97
CA LEU A 74 -6.99 17.83 1.58
C LEU A 74 -8.21 17.38 0.78
N MET A 75 -9.25 16.92 1.47
CA MET A 75 -10.51 16.48 0.91
C MET A 75 -11.64 16.80 1.90
N THR A 76 -12.86 16.98 1.43
CA THR A 76 -14.04 17.13 2.29
C THR A 76 -14.74 15.80 2.46
N ARG A 77 -15.50 15.65 3.54
CA ARG A 77 -16.29 14.42 3.77
C ARG A 77 -17.30 14.19 2.63
N GLN A 78 -17.88 15.27 2.10
CA GLN A 78 -18.78 15.22 0.95
C GLN A 78 -18.07 14.76 -0.32
N GLU A 79 -16.85 15.22 -0.59
CA GLU A 79 -16.05 14.74 -1.71
C GLU A 79 -15.74 13.24 -1.59
N VAL A 80 -15.50 12.73 -0.37
CA VAL A 80 -15.27 11.29 -0.14
C VAL A 80 -16.53 10.50 -0.46
N TRP A 81 -17.69 10.95 0.01
CA TRP A 81 -18.97 10.33 -0.31
C TRP A 81 -19.25 10.33 -1.81
N ASN A 82 -19.09 11.48 -2.46
CA ASN A 82 -19.26 11.61 -3.91
C ASN A 82 -18.31 10.69 -4.67
N TYR A 83 -17.06 10.54 -4.22
CA TYR A 83 -16.10 9.62 -4.84
C TYR A 83 -16.57 8.16 -4.72
N ILE A 84 -17.03 7.73 -3.54
CA ILE A 84 -17.53 6.36 -3.33
C ILE A 84 -18.80 6.08 -4.14
N GLU A 85 -19.73 7.04 -4.20
CA GLU A 85 -21.00 6.92 -4.94
C GLU A 85 -20.81 6.99 -6.46
N SER A 86 -19.88 7.81 -6.94
CA SER A 86 -19.62 8.00 -8.37
C SER A 86 -18.63 7.00 -8.94
N SER A 87 -17.86 6.29 -8.11
CA SER A 87 -16.96 5.26 -8.57
C SER A 87 -17.77 4.08 -9.07
N PRO A 88 -17.82 3.79 -10.39
CA PRO A 88 -18.28 2.49 -10.82
C PRO A 88 -17.33 1.50 -10.16
N LEU A 89 -17.86 0.63 -9.28
CA LEU A 89 -17.11 -0.45 -8.65
C LEU A 89 -16.52 -1.32 -9.77
N MET A 90 -15.38 -0.92 -10.33
CA MET A 90 -14.58 -1.74 -11.22
C MET A 90 -13.91 -2.75 -10.29
N VAL A 91 -14.68 -3.78 -9.96
CA VAL A 91 -14.15 -5.04 -9.47
C VAL A 91 -13.15 -5.46 -10.55
N GLN A 92 -11.85 -5.27 -10.28
CA GLN A 92 -10.85 -6.07 -10.96
C GLN A 92 -11.13 -7.50 -10.52
N THR A 93 -11.96 -8.18 -11.29
CA THR A 93 -12.01 -9.64 -11.26
C THR A 93 -10.60 -10.04 -11.60
N ILE A 94 -9.82 -10.43 -10.59
CA ILE A 94 -8.57 -11.14 -10.81
C ILE A 94 -9.02 -12.33 -11.67
N PRO A 95 -8.65 -12.39 -12.97
CA PRO A 95 -9.06 -13.54 -13.75
C PRO A 95 -8.35 -14.72 -13.12
N ASP A 96 -9.13 -15.59 -12.47
CA ASP A 96 -8.75 -16.97 -12.22
C ASP A 96 -8.21 -17.48 -13.55
N THR A 97 -6.88 -17.57 -13.64
CA THR A 97 -6.20 -17.85 -14.90
C THR A 97 -6.30 -19.35 -15.15
N THR A 98 -7.48 -19.77 -15.56
CA THR A 98 -7.77 -20.99 -16.29
C THR A 98 -8.30 -20.57 -17.65
N THR A 99 -7.40 -20.43 -18.63
CA THR A 99 -7.45 -21.09 -19.95
C THR A 99 -6.49 -20.39 -20.91
N SER A 100 -5.68 -21.20 -21.57
CA SER A 100 -4.64 -20.93 -22.58
C SER A 100 -5.01 -19.91 -23.67
N THR A 101 -3.98 -19.28 -24.29
CA THR A 101 -3.57 -19.49 -25.71
C THR A 101 -2.68 -18.31 -26.23
N VAL A 102 -1.39 -18.60 -26.51
CA VAL A 102 -0.34 -17.94 -27.37
C VAL A 102 -0.13 -16.41 -27.21
N VAL A 103 1.07 -15.82 -27.05
CA VAL A 103 2.26 -15.82 -27.92
C VAL A 103 3.47 -15.29 -27.12
N ALA A 104 4.66 -15.84 -27.40
CA ALA A 104 5.96 -15.51 -26.78
C ALA A 104 6.42 -14.05 -27.01
N PRO A 105 7.35 -13.53 -26.18
CA PRO A 105 8.74 -13.51 -26.65
C PRO A 105 9.81 -13.88 -25.59
N THR A 106 10.74 -14.75 -26.03
CA THR A 106 12.18 -14.83 -25.71
C THR A 106 12.70 -14.62 -24.27
N SER A 107 12.72 -15.74 -23.53
CA SER A 107 13.86 -16.31 -22.78
C SER A 107 15.08 -15.44 -22.44
N THR A 108 15.32 -15.21 -21.15
CA THR A 108 16.58 -15.57 -20.46
C THR A 108 16.28 -15.79 -18.97
N GLY A 109 16.34 -17.04 -18.51
CA GLY A 109 16.16 -17.38 -17.10
C GLY A 109 15.69 -18.82 -16.92
N ILE A 110 16.65 -19.75 -16.81
CA ILE A 110 16.41 -21.17 -16.57
C ILE A 110 15.73 -21.33 -15.20
N ARG A 111 14.41 -21.54 -15.18
CA ARG A 111 13.69 -22.10 -14.04
C ARG A 111 13.25 -23.50 -14.44
N HIS A 112 13.89 -24.51 -13.89
CA HIS A 112 13.43 -25.90 -13.99
C HIS A 112 12.01 -25.97 -13.42
N ARG A 113 11.03 -26.08 -14.30
CA ARG A 113 9.63 -26.31 -13.93
C ARG A 113 9.56 -27.73 -13.41
N LEU A 114 9.29 -27.90 -12.12
CA LEU A 114 9.03 -29.22 -11.54
C LEU A 114 7.83 -29.85 -12.26
N PRO A 115 7.93 -31.11 -12.72
CA PRO A 115 6.83 -31.78 -13.40
C PRO A 115 5.64 -31.96 -12.45
N ARG A 116 4.44 -31.80 -12.99
CA ARG A 116 3.19 -31.92 -12.20
C ARG A 116 2.98 -33.39 -11.84
N LEU A 117 2.32 -33.66 -10.71
CA LEU A 117 2.06 -35.05 -10.25
C LEU A 117 1.36 -35.93 -11.31
N SER A 118 0.53 -35.33 -12.16
CA SER A 118 -0.14 -36.00 -13.29
C SER A 118 0.80 -36.48 -14.40
N GLU A 119 2.05 -36.02 -14.41
CA GLU A 119 3.09 -36.38 -15.37
C GLU A 119 4.04 -37.46 -14.81
N LEU A 120 3.88 -37.86 -13.55
CA LEU A 120 4.66 -38.91 -12.93
C LEU A 120 4.05 -40.28 -13.25
N SER A 121 4.75 -41.09 -14.04
CA SER A 121 4.37 -42.47 -14.31
C SER A 121 4.90 -43.41 -13.21
N PRO A 122 4.12 -44.40 -12.75
CA PRO A 122 4.58 -45.43 -11.83
C PRO A 122 5.79 -46.19 -12.39
N ARG A 123 6.84 -46.38 -11.59
CA ARG A 123 8.04 -47.13 -12.02
C ARG A 123 7.68 -48.60 -12.18
N HIS A 124 7.75 -49.11 -13.41
CA HIS A 124 7.47 -50.51 -13.75
C HIS A 124 8.52 -51.52 -13.27
N ASP A 125 9.61 -51.06 -12.67
CA ASP A 125 10.78 -51.86 -12.31
C ASP A 125 10.78 -52.29 -10.82
N ALA A 126 9.59 -52.41 -10.21
CA ALA A 126 9.46 -52.90 -8.84
C ALA A 126 9.41 -54.44 -8.86
N PRO A 127 10.33 -55.14 -8.16
CA PRO A 127 10.27 -56.59 -8.05
C PRO A 127 9.02 -57.01 -7.23
N PRO A 128 8.31 -58.08 -7.63
CA PRO A 128 7.14 -58.57 -6.92
C PRO A 128 7.53 -59.11 -5.53
N LEU A 129 6.65 -58.88 -4.55
CA LEU A 129 6.72 -59.49 -3.20
C LEU A 129 6.35 -60.97 -3.22
#